data_AF-L9LUD8-F1
#
_entry.id   AF-L9LUD8-F1
#
_cell.length_a   1.000
_cell.length_b   1.000
_cell.length_c   1.000
_cell.angle_alpha   90.00
_cell.angle_beta   90.00
_cell.angle_gamma   90.00
#
_symmetry.space_group_name_H-M   'P 1'
#
loop_
_entity.id
_entity.type
_entity.pdbx_description
1 polymer ?
#
loop_
_entity_poly.entity_id
_entity_poly.type
_entity_poly.pdbx_seq_one_letter_code
_entity_poly.pdbx_strand_id
1 'polypeptide(L)'
;MSDKSYFWGFLEELSPFKIKYFFFVFVFVIVFVAIHIPLNSYSGITPSSRSDLLDVQHRILIDISFLTTFIANIYLLIVYYLKGVSRQLSKKLEKSIEQTIDKRGQEKKSSFKEMILFNMIYLISFFGFFLMPPSTSIKYRWMNQGNIYLDFLILYILCLGFIVLNLFLIISREANKNGRTRES
;
A
#
# COMPACT_ATOMS: atom_id res chain seq x y z
N MET A 1 -4.12 13.34 -21.39
CA MET A 1 -4.79 12.96 -20.13
C MET A 1 -4.33 11.54 -19.81
N SER A 2 -3.50 11.37 -18.77
CA SER A 2 -2.90 10.08 -18.41
C SER A 2 -3.97 9.09 -17.97
N ASP A 3 -3.88 7.87 -18.50
CA ASP A 3 -4.92 6.85 -18.55
C ASP A 3 -5.18 6.23 -17.16
N LYS A 4 -5.82 6.98 -16.25
CA LYS A 4 -6.23 6.49 -14.90
C LYS A 4 -7.08 5.20 -14.97
N SER A 5 -7.57 4.85 -16.16
CA SER A 5 -8.32 3.64 -16.50
C SER A 5 -7.60 2.34 -16.09
N TYR A 6 -6.30 2.21 -16.36
CA TYR A 6 -5.62 0.92 -16.10
C TYR A 6 -5.43 0.67 -14.59
N PHE A 7 -5.08 1.70 -13.81
CA PHE A 7 -4.87 1.56 -12.36
C PHE A 7 -6.11 0.99 -11.66
N TRP A 8 -7.29 1.54 -11.99
CA TRP A 8 -8.55 1.04 -11.46
C TRP A 8 -8.87 -0.37 -11.95
N GLY A 9 -8.51 -0.71 -13.19
CA GLY A 9 -8.63 -2.08 -13.72
C GLY A 9 -7.78 -3.10 -12.96
N PHE A 10 -6.54 -2.74 -12.59
CA PHE A 10 -5.67 -3.61 -11.77
C PHE A 10 -6.28 -3.84 -10.38
N LEU A 11 -6.80 -2.79 -9.74
CA LEU A 11 -7.47 -2.95 -8.45
C LEU A 11 -8.73 -3.79 -8.55
N GLU A 12 -9.53 -3.60 -9.60
CA GLU A 12 -10.73 -4.38 -9.83
C GLU A 12 -10.39 -5.86 -9.99
N GLU A 13 -9.47 -6.22 -10.90
CA GLU A 13 -9.11 -7.62 -11.16
C GLU A 13 -8.44 -8.32 -9.98
N LEU A 14 -7.61 -7.61 -9.21
CA LEU A 14 -6.92 -8.18 -8.05
C LEU A 14 -7.79 -8.20 -6.79
N SER A 15 -8.88 -7.44 -6.74
CA SER A 15 -9.80 -7.46 -5.60
C SER A 15 -10.58 -8.79 -5.52
N PRO A 16 -10.95 -9.24 -4.30
CA PRO A 16 -11.72 -10.48 -4.12
C PRO A 16 -13.10 -10.43 -4.78
N PHE A 17 -13.72 -9.24 -4.86
CA PHE A 17 -15.09 -9.06 -5.33
C PHE A 17 -15.21 -8.39 -6.70
N LYS A 18 -14.10 -8.20 -7.42
CA LYS A 18 -14.08 -7.42 -8.67
C LYS A 18 -14.63 -5.99 -8.49
N ILE A 19 -14.24 -5.34 -7.39
CA ILE A 19 -14.63 -3.96 -7.07
C ILE A 19 -13.37 -3.11 -6.94
N LYS A 20 -13.23 -2.12 -7.83
CA LYS A 20 -12.08 -1.20 -7.89
C LYS A 20 -11.77 -0.45 -6.59
N TYR A 21 -12.76 -0.22 -5.74
CA TYR A 21 -12.59 0.51 -4.46
C TYR A 21 -12.51 -0.41 -3.24
N PHE A 22 -12.51 -1.73 -3.43
CA PHE A 22 -12.62 -2.70 -2.33
C PHE A 22 -11.62 -2.43 -1.21
N PHE A 23 -10.33 -2.32 -1.52
CA PHE A 23 -9.29 -2.12 -0.52
C PHE A 23 -9.44 -0.80 0.24
N PHE A 24 -9.91 0.27 -0.42
CA PHE A 24 -10.12 1.56 0.25
C PHE A 24 -11.23 1.46 1.29
N VAL A 25 -12.38 0.92 0.89
CA VAL A 25 -13.52 0.75 1.79
C VAL A 25 -13.20 -0.25 2.90
N PHE A 26 -12.56 -1.37 2.55
CA PHE A 26 -12.20 -2.42 3.50
C PHE A 26 -11.24 -1.92 4.59
N VAL A 27 -10.15 -1.25 4.19
CA VAL A 27 -9.19 -0.68 5.15
C VAL A 27 -9.87 0.39 5.99
N PHE A 28 -10.67 1.27 5.39
CA PHE A 28 -11.42 2.29 6.13
C PHE A 28 -12.28 1.66 7.23
N VAL A 29 -13.09 0.66 6.88
CA VAL A 29 -13.98 -0.02 7.82
C VAL A 29 -13.20 -0.69 8.94
N ILE A 30 -12.14 -1.45 8.64
CA ILE A 30 -11.36 -2.15 9.67
C ILE A 30 -10.70 -1.16 10.64
N VAL A 31 -10.03 -0.13 10.10
CA VAL A 31 -9.33 0.86 10.92
C VAL A 31 -10.34 1.70 11.73
N PHE A 32 -11.52 1.98 11.18
CA PHE A 32 -12.59 2.70 11.87
C PHE A 32 -13.22 1.87 13.00
N VAL A 33 -13.41 0.57 12.79
CA VAL A 33 -13.85 -0.34 13.85
C VAL A 33 -12.81 -0.39 14.96
N ALA A 34 -11.51 -0.38 14.62
CA ALA A 34 -10.42 -0.48 15.59
C ALA A 34 -10.48 0.58 16.71
N ILE A 35 -10.81 1.83 16.37
CA ILE A 35 -10.89 2.93 17.36
C ILE A 35 -12.13 2.85 18.25
N HIS A 36 -13.13 2.03 17.89
CA HIS A 36 -14.37 1.84 18.66
C HIS A 36 -14.35 0.54 19.49
N ILE A 37 -13.27 -0.23 19.47
CA ILE A 37 -13.15 -1.46 20.26
C ILE A 37 -13.08 -1.07 21.75
N PRO A 38 -14.04 -1.50 22.59
CA PRO A 38 -14.10 -1.10 23.99
C PRO A 38 -13.19 -2.01 24.86
N LEU A 39 -11.89 -1.96 24.59
CA LEU A 39 -10.89 -2.64 25.41
C LEU A 39 -10.33 -1.69 26.47
N ASN A 40 -10.33 -2.16 27.72
CA ASN A 40 -9.79 -1.41 28.85
C ASN A 40 -8.28 -1.64 29.04
N SER A 41 -7.75 -2.73 28.47
CA SER A 41 -6.34 -3.05 28.52
C SER A 41 -5.89 -3.72 27.22
N TYR A 42 -4.77 -3.24 26.67
CA TYR A 42 -4.11 -3.82 25.52
C TYR A 42 -2.62 -3.49 25.58
N SER A 43 -1.78 -4.51 25.59
CA SER A 43 -0.32 -4.33 25.74
C SER A 43 0.38 -3.95 24.44
N GLY A 44 -0.27 -4.10 23.29
CA GLY A 44 0.37 -3.93 22.00
C GLY A 44 1.16 -5.16 21.53
N ILE A 45 1.17 -5.40 20.22
CA ILE A 45 1.92 -6.47 19.55
C ILE A 45 3.20 -5.89 18.92
N THR A 46 3.09 -4.81 18.14
CA THR A 46 4.23 -4.16 17.48
C THR A 46 5.07 -3.34 18.46
N PRO A 47 6.37 -3.11 18.19
CA PRO A 47 7.18 -2.23 19.04
C PRO A 47 6.62 -0.81 19.14
N SER A 48 5.96 -0.32 18.09
CA SER A 48 5.30 0.98 18.09
C SER A 48 4.10 1.03 19.06
N SER A 49 3.32 -0.04 19.17
CA SER A 49 2.14 -0.10 20.05
C SER A 49 2.45 -0.48 21.50
N ARG A 50 3.63 -1.03 21.79
CA ARG A 50 4.06 -1.41 23.16
C ARG A 50 4.47 -0.23 24.06
N SER A 51 4.28 1.00 23.60
CA SER A 51 4.69 2.17 24.36
C SER A 51 3.65 2.58 25.39
N ASP A 52 4.12 2.88 26.60
CA ASP A 52 3.32 3.47 27.67
C ASP A 52 2.86 4.90 27.39
N LEU A 53 3.39 5.53 26.34
CA LEU A 53 2.96 6.85 25.90
C LEU A 53 1.61 6.84 25.17
N LEU A 54 1.18 5.68 24.67
CA LEU A 54 -0.03 5.51 23.88
C LEU A 54 -1.19 5.02 24.75
N ASP A 55 -2.36 5.61 24.54
CA ASP A 55 -3.60 5.07 25.08
C ASP A 55 -3.98 3.76 24.38
N VAL A 56 -4.79 2.92 25.05
CA VAL A 56 -5.20 1.60 24.57
C VAL A 56 -5.76 1.64 23.14
N GLN A 57 -6.58 2.63 22.81
CA GLN A 57 -7.15 2.80 21.48
C GLN A 57 -6.09 3.08 20.41
N HIS A 58 -5.08 3.91 20.71
CA HIS A 58 -3.98 4.20 19.78
C HIS A 58 -3.11 2.96 19.54
N ARG A 59 -2.86 2.17 20.59
CA ARG A 59 -2.13 0.90 20.47
C ARG A 59 -2.83 -0.08 19.54
N ILE A 60 -4.15 -0.26 19.73
CA ILE A 60 -4.99 -1.10 18.88
C ILE A 60 -4.98 -0.59 17.44
N LEU A 61 -5.16 0.72 17.26
CA LEU A 61 -5.20 1.35 15.95
C LEU A 61 -3.90 1.12 15.17
N ILE A 62 -2.73 1.26 15.81
CA ILE A 62 -1.43 1.00 15.18
C ILE A 62 -1.30 -0.47 14.77
N ASP A 63 -1.59 -1.42 15.66
CA ASP A 63 -1.44 -2.84 15.39
C ASP A 63 -2.40 -3.33 14.30
N ILE A 64 -3.66 -2.89 14.34
CA ILE A 64 -4.65 -3.23 13.32
C ILE A 64 -4.28 -2.60 11.97
N SER A 65 -3.79 -1.36 11.95
CA SER A 65 -3.31 -0.71 10.72
C SER A 65 -2.12 -1.45 10.11
N PHE A 66 -1.16 -1.88 10.94
CA PHE A 66 -0.02 -2.69 10.50
C PHE A 66 -0.48 -4.01 9.90
N LEU A 67 -1.26 -4.79 10.65
CA LEU A 67 -1.73 -6.12 10.24
C LEU A 67 -2.60 -6.04 8.97
N THR A 68 -3.52 -5.08 8.91
CA THR A 68 -4.41 -4.90 7.75
C THR A 68 -3.60 -4.54 6.51
N THR A 69 -2.65 -3.61 6.64
CA THR A 69 -1.78 -3.22 5.53
C THR A 69 -0.93 -4.39 5.07
N PHE A 70 -0.32 -5.13 6.01
CA PHE A 70 0.51 -6.29 5.69
C PHE A 70 -0.31 -7.37 4.95
N ILE A 71 -1.48 -7.74 5.48
CA ILE A 71 -2.36 -8.75 4.88
C ILE A 71 -2.84 -8.30 3.49
N ALA A 72 -3.29 -7.06 3.34
CA ALA A 72 -3.75 -6.54 2.04
C ALA A 72 -2.64 -6.58 0.99
N ASN A 73 -1.40 -6.24 1.38
CA ASN A 73 -0.26 -6.27 0.47
C ASN A 73 0.17 -7.69 0.09
N ILE A 74 0.21 -8.61 1.06
CA ILE A 74 0.47 -10.04 0.79
C ILE A 74 -0.62 -10.62 -0.11
N TYR A 75 -1.88 -10.30 0.16
CA TYR A 75 -3.01 -10.74 -0.66
C TYR A 75 -2.86 -10.28 -2.11
N LEU A 76 -2.57 -9.00 -2.35
CA LEU A 76 -2.37 -8.45 -3.70
C LEU A 76 -1.26 -9.20 -4.45
N LEU A 77 -0.14 -9.46 -3.77
CA LEU A 77 0.97 -10.20 -4.36
C LEU A 77 0.56 -11.63 -4.71
N ILE A 78 -0.01 -12.37 -3.75
CA ILE A 78 -0.44 -13.76 -3.95
C ILE A 78 -1.43 -13.86 -5.12
N VAL A 79 -2.45 -13.01 -5.14
CA VAL A 79 -3.47 -13.02 -6.20
C VAL A 79 -2.84 -12.71 -7.56
N TYR A 80 -1.95 -11.72 -7.63
CA TYR A 80 -1.22 -11.42 -8.85
C TYR A 80 -0.36 -12.61 -9.31
N TYR A 81 0.37 -13.27 -8.40
CA TYR A 81 1.20 -14.42 -8.76
C TYR A 81 0.38 -15.64 -9.19
N LEU A 82 -0.77 -15.88 -8.58
CA LEU A 82 -1.62 -17.04 -8.88
C LEU A 82 -2.48 -16.85 -10.12
N LYS A 83 -3.11 -15.67 -10.28
CA LYS A 83 -4.09 -15.41 -11.34
C LYS A 83 -3.52 -14.55 -12.48
N GLY A 84 -2.47 -13.78 -12.21
CA GLY A 84 -2.01 -12.74 -13.12
C GLY A 84 -3.05 -11.64 -13.30
N VAL A 85 -2.93 -10.92 -14.41
CA VAL A 85 -3.91 -9.95 -14.89
C VAL A 85 -4.40 -10.33 -16.27
N SER A 86 -5.58 -9.85 -16.65
CA SER A 86 -6.20 -10.18 -17.92
C SER A 86 -5.37 -9.66 -19.10
N ARG A 87 -5.40 -10.41 -20.22
CA ARG A 87 -4.76 -9.99 -21.47
C ARG A 87 -5.25 -8.62 -21.94
N GLN A 88 -6.51 -8.28 -21.69
CA GLN A 88 -7.08 -6.98 -22.05
C GLN A 88 -6.43 -5.85 -21.25
N LEU A 89 -6.23 -6.05 -19.94
CA LEU A 89 -5.58 -5.07 -19.08
C LEU A 89 -4.09 -4.93 -19.39
N SER A 90 -3.38 -6.03 -19.67
CA SER A 90 -1.98 -5.99 -20.11
C SER A 90 -1.83 -5.23 -21.44
N LYS A 91 -2.72 -5.44 -22.42
CA LYS A 91 -2.74 -4.68 -23.69
C LYS A 91 -3.04 -3.19 -23.50
N LYS A 92 -3.95 -2.84 -22.58
CA LYS A 92 -4.23 -1.43 -22.24
C LYS A 92 -3.00 -0.76 -21.63
N LEU A 93 -2.33 -1.45 -20.70
CA LEU A 93 -1.08 -0.98 -20.09
C LEU A 93 0.00 -0.75 -21.16
N GLU A 94 0.19 -1.72 -22.05
CA GLU A 94 1.14 -1.65 -23.17
C GLU A 94 0.87 -0.44 -24.07
N LYS A 95 -0.37 -0.26 -24.53
CA LYS A 95 -0.77 0.89 -25.36
C LYS A 95 -0.53 2.23 -24.64
N SER A 96 -0.79 2.30 -23.34
CA SER A 96 -0.53 3.51 -22.55
C SER A 96 0.96 3.80 -22.41
N ILE A 97 1.81 2.77 -22.36
CA ILE A 97 3.27 2.91 -22.31
C ILE A 97 3.78 3.41 -23.67
N GLU A 98 3.36 2.80 -24.78
CA GLU A 98 3.73 3.22 -26.13
C GLU A 98 3.40 4.70 -26.39
N GLN A 99 2.17 5.11 -26.09
CA GLN A 99 1.76 6.51 -26.23
C GLN A 99 2.58 7.48 -25.37
N THR A 100 3.16 7.00 -24.27
CA THR A 100 4.00 7.81 -23.39
C THR A 100 5.44 7.88 -23.91
N ILE A 101 5.96 6.79 -24.48
CA ILE A 101 7.28 6.73 -25.12
C ILE A 101 7.30 7.61 -26.37
N ASP A 102 6.31 7.46 -27.25
CA ASP A 102 6.16 8.27 -28.48
C ASP A 102 6.14 9.77 -28.18
N LYS A 103 5.54 10.16 -27.04
CA LYS A 103 5.49 11.56 -26.59
C LYS A 103 6.76 12.06 -25.94
N ARG A 104 7.59 11.18 -25.36
CA ARG A 104 8.81 11.55 -24.62
C ARG A 104 10.11 11.31 -25.40
N GLY A 105 10.04 10.71 -26.58
CA GLY A 105 11.14 10.63 -27.53
C GLY A 105 12.35 9.80 -27.09
N GLN A 106 12.33 9.11 -25.95
CA GLN A 106 13.40 8.21 -25.49
C GLN A 106 12.86 7.10 -24.60
N GLU A 107 13.33 5.88 -24.86
CA GLU A 107 13.29 4.76 -23.91
C GLU A 107 14.19 5.08 -22.71
N LYS A 108 13.63 5.65 -21.63
CA LYS A 108 14.19 5.31 -20.32
C LYS A 108 13.66 3.93 -19.96
N LYS A 109 14.40 2.89 -20.33
CA LYS A 109 14.25 1.55 -19.75
C LYS A 109 14.48 1.70 -18.25
N SER A 110 13.42 1.84 -17.47
CA SER A 110 13.53 1.75 -16.02
C SER A 110 14.12 0.39 -15.70
N SER A 111 15.32 0.41 -15.13
CA SER A 111 16.09 -0.81 -14.93
C SER A 111 15.37 -1.69 -13.91
N PHE A 112 15.42 -3.01 -14.09
CA PHE A 112 15.01 -3.97 -13.05
C PHE A 112 15.65 -3.65 -11.68
N LYS A 113 16.85 -3.04 -11.68
CA LYS A 113 17.53 -2.54 -10.48
C LYS A 113 16.78 -1.38 -9.80
N GLU A 114 16.19 -0.46 -10.54
CA GLU A 114 15.37 0.64 -10.00
C GLU A 114 14.11 0.10 -9.33
N MET A 115 13.48 -0.93 -9.93
CA MET A 115 12.32 -1.60 -9.34
C MET A 115 12.67 -2.31 -8.03
N ILE A 116 13.83 -2.98 -7.95
CA ILE A 116 14.31 -3.59 -6.70
C ILE A 116 14.60 -2.52 -5.64
N LEU A 117 15.27 -1.42 -6.03
CA LEU A 117 15.58 -0.33 -5.11
C LEU A 117 14.30 0.29 -4.54
N PHE A 118 13.29 0.52 -5.39
CA PHE A 118 11.99 1.05 -4.96
C PHE A 118 11.28 0.09 -4.00
N ASN A 119 11.34 -1.22 -4.25
CA ASN A 119 10.83 -2.25 -3.31
C ASN A 119 11.53 -2.18 -1.95
N MET A 120 12.85 -2.06 -1.95
CA MET A 120 13.63 -1.97 -0.70
C MET A 120 13.26 -0.71 0.09
N ILE A 121 13.14 0.45 -0.58
CA ILE A 121 12.70 1.70 0.04
C ILE A 121 11.29 1.55 0.61
N TYR A 122 10.38 0.92 -0.14
CA TYR A 122 9.02 0.62 0.31
C TYR A 122 9.02 -0.22 1.59
N LEU A 123 9.77 -1.34 1.62
CA LEU A 123 9.84 -2.23 2.78
C LEU A 123 10.46 -1.53 4.00
N ILE A 124 11.56 -0.80 3.79
CA ILE A 124 12.22 -0.04 4.86
C ILE A 124 11.28 1.02 5.42
N SER A 125 10.55 1.73 4.56
CA SER A 125 9.59 2.75 5.00
C SER A 125 8.39 2.14 5.74
N PHE A 126 7.89 0.98 5.28
CA PHE A 126 6.80 0.25 5.92
C PHE A 126 7.18 -0.21 7.32
N PHE A 127 8.28 -0.95 7.44
CA PHE A 127 8.75 -1.41 8.74
C PHE A 127 9.26 -0.27 9.61
N GLY A 128 9.92 0.73 9.03
CA GLY A 128 10.40 1.90 9.74
C GLY A 128 9.27 2.73 10.35
N PHE A 129 8.12 2.82 9.70
CA PHE A 129 6.97 3.53 10.28
C PHE A 129 6.27 2.69 11.36
N PHE A 130 5.95 1.43 11.09
CA PHE A 130 5.10 0.61 11.95
C PHE A 130 5.83 -0.14 13.07
N LEU A 131 7.16 -0.25 13.02
CA LEU A 131 7.96 -0.94 14.03
C LEU A 131 8.89 -0.02 14.81
N MET A 132 8.93 1.28 14.49
CA MET A 132 9.74 2.23 15.24
C MET A 132 8.99 2.66 16.51
N PRO A 133 9.60 2.55 17.70
CA PRO A 133 8.95 2.96 18.92
C PRO A 133 8.63 4.46 18.87
N PRO A 134 7.50 4.90 19.44
CA PRO A 134 7.13 6.30 19.45
C PRO A 134 8.19 7.13 20.17
N SER A 135 8.49 8.30 19.61
CA SER A 135 9.49 9.21 20.16
C SER A 135 8.95 9.91 21.42
N THR A 136 9.79 9.99 22.45
CA THR A 136 9.51 10.77 23.67
C THR A 136 9.65 12.28 23.48
N SER A 137 10.14 12.73 22.31
CA SER A 137 10.31 14.15 22.03
C SER A 137 8.97 14.89 21.95
N ILE A 138 8.92 16.08 22.55
CA ILE A 138 7.74 16.96 22.59
C ILE A 138 7.18 17.22 21.19
N LYS A 139 8.04 17.30 20.17
CA LYS A 139 7.66 17.52 18.76
C LYS A 139 6.72 16.42 18.21
N TYR A 140 6.80 15.20 18.75
CA TYR A 140 6.01 14.05 18.28
C TYR A 140 4.89 13.65 19.24
N ARG A 141 4.66 14.42 20.32
CA ARG A 141 3.61 14.11 21.31
C ARG A 141 2.21 14.08 20.68
N TRP A 142 1.97 14.89 19.65
CA TRP A 142 0.70 14.90 18.91
C TRP A 142 0.37 13.56 18.23
N MET A 143 1.36 12.71 17.98
CA MET A 143 1.19 11.39 17.35
C MET A 143 1.06 10.26 18.39
N ASN A 144 1.36 10.55 19.66
CA ASN A 144 1.35 9.59 20.76
C ASN A 144 0.14 9.77 21.70
N GLN A 145 -0.32 11.01 21.84
CA GLN A 145 -1.41 11.43 22.74
C GLN A 145 -2.37 12.36 22.00
N GLY A 146 -2.47 12.16 20.69
CA GLY A 146 -3.23 12.99 19.77
C GLY A 146 -4.73 12.76 19.83
N ASN A 147 -5.42 13.42 18.91
CA ASN A 147 -6.81 13.11 18.64
C ASN A 147 -6.88 11.78 17.87
N ILE A 148 -7.52 10.77 18.46
CA ILE A 148 -7.67 9.44 17.87
C ILE A 148 -8.26 9.45 16.45
N TYR A 149 -9.13 10.41 16.13
CA TYR A 149 -9.72 10.55 14.79
C TYR A 149 -8.74 11.12 13.77
N LEU A 150 -7.81 11.97 14.21
CA LEU A 150 -6.73 12.49 13.36
C LEU A 150 -5.70 11.39 13.10
N ASP A 151 -5.34 10.63 14.12
CA ASP A 151 -4.42 9.50 13.98
C ASP A 151 -5.04 8.38 13.13
N PHE A 152 -6.35 8.14 13.28
CA PHE A 152 -7.13 7.28 12.37
C PHE A 152 -6.96 7.71 10.91
N LEU A 153 -7.17 9.00 10.61
CA LEU A 153 -7.10 9.51 9.25
C LEU A 153 -5.68 9.37 8.67
N ILE A 154 -4.66 9.69 9.47
CA ILE A 154 -3.26 9.57 9.08
C ILE A 154 -2.89 8.12 8.79
N LEU A 155 -3.24 7.20 9.69
CA LEU A 155 -2.96 5.78 9.51
C LEU A 155 -3.73 5.21 8.33
N TYR A 156 -4.98 5.60 8.13
CA TYR A 156 -5.75 5.22 6.94
C TYR A 156 -5.03 5.65 5.64
N ILE A 157 -4.63 6.92 5.53
CA ILE A 157 -3.90 7.43 4.36
C ILE A 157 -2.59 6.66 4.15
N LEU A 158 -1.87 6.38 5.22
CA LEU A 158 -0.61 5.65 5.18
C LEU A 158 -0.80 4.20 4.72
N CYS A 159 -1.82 3.49 5.24
CA CYS A 159 -2.21 2.16 4.78
C CYS A 159 -2.50 2.15 3.27
N LEU A 160 -3.27 3.13 2.78
CA LEU A 160 -3.55 3.29 1.35
C LEU A 160 -2.28 3.56 0.55
N GLY A 161 -1.40 4.42 1.05
CA GLY A 161 -0.11 4.71 0.42
C GLY A 161 0.67 3.43 0.15
N PHE A 162 0.77 2.55 1.15
CA PHE A 162 1.46 1.26 0.98
C PHE A 162 0.76 0.34 -0.03
N ILE A 163 -0.58 0.23 0.01
CA ILE A 163 -1.34 -0.57 -0.97
C ILE A 163 -1.12 -0.05 -2.40
N VAL A 164 -1.16 1.26 -2.60
CA VAL A 164 -0.91 1.91 -3.90
C VAL A 164 0.51 1.64 -4.38
N LEU A 165 1.49 1.74 -3.50
CA LEU A 165 2.90 1.47 -3.83
C LEU A 165 3.11 0.01 -4.25
N ASN A 166 2.50 -0.95 -3.57
CA ASN A 166 2.56 -2.35 -3.98
C ASN A 166 1.84 -2.61 -5.32
N LEU A 167 0.71 -1.94 -5.55
CA LEU A 167 0.07 -2.02 -6.86
C LEU A 167 0.97 -1.45 -7.97
N PHE A 168 1.66 -0.34 -7.72
CA PHE A 168 2.62 0.22 -8.66
C PHE A 168 3.75 -0.76 -8.98
N LEU A 169 4.21 -1.53 -8.00
CA LEU A 169 5.19 -2.61 -8.20
C LEU A 169 4.66 -3.72 -9.11
N ILE A 170 3.42 -4.15 -8.91
CA ILE A 170 2.74 -5.13 -9.76
C ILE A 170 2.63 -4.61 -11.20
N ILE A 171 2.18 -3.38 -11.38
CA ILE A 171 2.04 -2.73 -12.69
C ILE A 171 3.41 -2.62 -13.38
N SER A 172 4.44 -2.20 -12.65
CA SER A 172 5.80 -2.06 -13.18
C SER A 172 6.39 -3.40 -13.64
N ARG A 173 6.12 -4.46 -12.88
CA ARG A 173 6.51 -5.83 -13.26
C ARG A 173 5.81 -6.29 -14.53
N GLU A 174 4.50 -6.05 -14.64
CA GLU A 174 3.72 -6.42 -15.82
C GLU A 174 4.20 -5.66 -17.06
N ALA A 175 4.52 -4.37 -16.92
CA ALA A 175 5.12 -3.56 -17.97
C ALA A 175 6.46 -4.14 -18.46
N ASN A 176 7.35 -4.54 -17.54
CA ASN A 176 8.66 -5.10 -17.88
C ASN A 176 8.53 -6.48 -18.57
N LYS A 177 7.58 -7.31 -18.12
CA LYS A 177 7.29 -8.60 -18.77
C LYS A 177 6.92 -8.41 -20.24
N ASN A 178 6.04 -7.44 -20.53
CA ASN A 178 5.61 -7.14 -21.91
C ASN A 178 6.76 -6.59 -22.77
N GLY A 179 7.65 -5.77 -22.19
CA GLY A 179 8.83 -5.26 -22.88
C GLY A 179 9.80 -6.36 -23.33
N ARG A 180 10.06 -7.37 -22.49
CA ARG A 180 10.96 -8.49 -22.83
C ARG A 180 10.45 -9.37 -23.97
N THR A 181 9.14 -9.59 -24.06
CA THR A 181 8.51 -10.33 -25.18
C THR A 181 8.65 -9.64 -26.54
N ARG A 182 9.06 -8.37 -26.61
CA ARG A 182 9.30 -7.66 -27.87
C ARG A 182 10.75 -7.79 -28.38
N GLU A 183 11.68 -8.19 -27.53
CA GLU A 183 13.11 -8.34 -27.87
C GLU A 183 13.47 -9.78 -28.28
N SER A 184 12.53 -10.72 -28.22
CA SER A 184 12.67 -12.12 -28.64
C SER A 184 11.94 -12.40 -29.95
#